data_AF-A0A2T5PFQ4-F1
#
_entry.id   AF-A0A2T5PFQ4-F1
#
_cell.length_a   1.000
_cell.length_b   1.000
_cell.length_c   1.000
_cell.angle_alpha   90.00
_cell.angle_beta   90.00
_cell.angle_gamma   90.00
#
_symmetry.space_group_name_H-M   'P 1'
#
loop_
_entity.id
_entity.type
_entity.pdbx_description
1 polymer ?
#
loop_
_entity_poly.entity_id
_entity_poly.type
_entity_poly.pdbx_seq_one_letter_code
_entity_poly.pdbx_strand_id
1 'polypeptide(L)' 'MATPPERSAMKGKETRLFVFLVVCLFPILSVALVGGYGFIIWFMQMLLGPPGPPT' A
#
# COMPACT_ATOMS: atom_id res chain seq x y z
N MET A 1 20.91 -21.89 38.47
CA MET A 1 20.91 -20.50 37.94
C MET A 1 19.78 -20.41 36.93
N ALA A 2 18.69 -19.71 37.25
CA ALA A 2 17.57 -19.52 36.33
C ALA A 2 17.78 -18.22 35.54
N THR A 3 17.77 -18.31 34.20
CA THR A 3 17.80 -17.14 33.32
C THR A 3 16.38 -16.52 33.23
N PRO A 4 16.26 -15.19 33.21
CA PRO A 4 14.97 -14.50 33.23
C PRO A 4 14.19 -14.62 31.91
N PRO A 5 12.87 -14.39 31.92
CA PRO A 5 11.99 -14.63 30.77
C PRO A 5 12.19 -13.58 29.65
N GLU A 6 13.08 -13.85 28.71
CA GLU A 6 13.30 -13.07 27.47
C GLU A 6 12.19 -13.35 26.41
N ARG A 7 10.92 -13.35 26.79
CA ARG A 7 9.80 -13.61 25.84
C ARG A 7 8.75 -12.51 25.79
N SER A 8 8.81 -11.54 26.70
CA SER A 8 7.79 -10.49 26.81
C SER A 8 8.09 -9.27 25.90
N ALA A 9 9.36 -8.96 25.66
CA ALA A 9 9.77 -7.78 24.88
C ALA A 9 9.54 -7.89 23.35
N MET A 10 9.27 -9.09 22.83
CA MET A 10 9.11 -9.32 21.39
C MET A 10 7.69 -8.97 20.89
N LYS A 11 6.67 -9.29 21.70
CA LYS A 11 5.23 -9.17 21.33
C LYS A 11 4.79 -7.73 21.00
N GLY A 12 5.37 -6.73 21.68
CA GLY A 12 5.06 -5.32 21.42
C GLY A 12 5.67 -4.77 20.14
N LYS A 13 6.79 -5.34 19.67
CA LYS A 13 7.51 -4.86 18.48
C LYS A 13 6.83 -5.32 17.19
N GLU A 14 6.28 -6.54 17.18
CA GLU A 14 5.55 -7.08 16.04
C GLU A 14 4.27 -6.28 15.74
N THR A 15 3.48 -5.96 16.76
CA THR A 15 2.24 -5.18 16.57
C THR A 15 2.53 -3.77 16.03
N ARG A 16 3.58 -3.11 16.52
CA ARG A 16 3.96 -1.77 16.04
C ARG A 16 4.45 -1.79 14.59
N LEU A 17 5.18 -2.84 14.20
CA LEU A 17 5.60 -3.03 12.80
C LEU A 17 4.38 -3.32 11.91
N PHE A 18 3.43 -4.11 12.38
CA PHE A 18 2.18 -4.40 11.67
C PHE A 18 1.35 -3.13 11.45
N VAL A 19 1.15 -2.32 12.47
CA VAL A 19 0.44 -1.04 12.36
C VAL A 19 1.18 -0.08 11.43
N PHE A 20 2.51 0.01 11.51
CA PHE A 20 3.29 0.84 10.59
C PHE A 20 3.15 0.37 9.14
N LEU A 21 3.21 -0.95 8.90
CA LEU A 21 3.00 -1.53 7.59
C LEU A 21 1.60 -1.17 7.07
N VAL A 22 0.55 -1.36 7.87
CA VAL A 22 -0.81 -1.02 7.43
C VAL A 22 -0.97 0.48 7.19
N VAL A 23 -0.49 1.34 8.07
CA VAL A 23 -0.69 2.80 7.97
C VAL A 23 0.20 3.45 6.91
N CYS A 24 1.34 2.87 6.54
CA CYS A 24 2.21 3.40 5.48
C CYS A 24 2.10 2.62 4.17
N LEU A 25 2.25 1.29 4.21
CA LEU A 25 2.29 0.46 3.00
C LEU A 25 0.97 0.52 2.25
N PHE A 26 -0.18 0.35 2.92
CA PHE A 26 -1.47 0.36 2.23
C PHE A 26 -1.78 1.69 1.54
N PRO A 27 -1.60 2.87 2.17
CA PRO A 27 -1.85 4.12 1.46
C PRO A 27 -0.86 4.34 0.31
N ILE A 28 0.42 4.02 0.47
CA ILE A 28 1.38 4.09 -0.65
C ILE A 28 0.94 3.17 -1.79
N LEU A 29 0.55 1.93 -1.47
CA LEU A 29 0.07 0.96 -2.44
C LEU A 29 -1.21 1.44 -3.12
N SER A 30 -2.13 2.04 -2.37
CA SER A 30 -3.37 2.62 -2.90
C SER A 30 -3.08 3.72 -3.92
N VAL A 31 -2.16 4.65 -3.61
CA VAL A 31 -1.76 5.71 -4.54
C VAL A 31 -1.04 5.14 -5.76
N ALA A 32 -0.14 4.16 -5.58
CA ALA A 32 0.55 3.51 -6.70
C ALA A 32 -0.41 2.78 -7.63
N LEU A 33 -1.40 2.06 -7.08
CA LEU A 33 -2.39 1.32 -7.87
C LEU A 33 -3.37 2.26 -8.56
N VAL A 34 -4.01 3.17 -7.83
CA VAL A 34 -5.02 4.09 -8.39
C VAL A 34 -4.36 5.09 -9.33
N GLY A 35 -3.22 5.67 -8.93
CA GLY A 35 -2.45 6.60 -9.74
C GLY A 35 -1.84 5.92 -10.96
N GLY A 36 -1.25 4.73 -10.80
CA GLY A 36 -0.70 3.94 -11.91
C GLY A 36 -1.78 3.51 -12.89
N TYR A 37 -2.92 3.02 -12.41
CA TYR A 37 -4.05 2.66 -13.27
C TYR A 37 -4.63 3.88 -14.01
N GLY A 38 -4.87 4.99 -13.30
CA GLY A 38 -5.31 6.24 -13.92
C GLY A 38 -4.33 6.77 -14.96
N PHE A 39 -3.03 6.67 -14.67
CA PHE A 39 -1.97 7.03 -15.61
C PHE A 39 -1.96 6.13 -16.86
N ILE A 40 -2.13 4.82 -16.69
CA ILE A 40 -2.25 3.88 -17.82
C ILE A 40 -3.45 4.26 -18.69
N ILE A 41 -4.62 4.50 -18.09
CA ILE A 41 -5.82 4.88 -18.84
C ILE A 41 -5.60 6.20 -19.58
N TRP A 42 -5.08 7.22 -18.90
CA TRP A 42 -4.76 8.51 -19.52
C TRP A 42 -3.74 8.37 -20.66
N PHE A 43 -2.70 7.58 -20.47
CA PHE A 43 -1.70 7.32 -21.49
C PHE A 43 -2.30 6.57 -22.69
N MET A 44 -3.15 5.57 -22.44
CA MET A 44 -3.89 4.88 -23.48
C MET A 44 -4.80 5.82 -24.26
N GLN A 45 -5.43 6.81 -23.60
CA GLN A 45 -6.22 7.85 -24.27
C GLN A 45 -5.36 8.73 -25.20
N MET A 46 -4.09 8.99 -24.86
CA MET A 46 -3.19 9.72 -25.77
C MET A 46 -2.88 8.93 -27.04
N LEU A 47 -2.87 7.60 -26.99
CA LEU A 47 -2.58 6.73 -28.13
C LEU A 47 -3.83 6.39 -28.96
N LEU A 48 -4.96 6.12 -28.29
CA LEU A 48 -6.19 5.61 -28.92
C LEU A 48 -7.24 6.70 -29.15
N GLY A 49 -6.99 7.92 -28.66
CA GLY A 49 -7.94 9.02 -28.67
C GLY A 49 -8.87 9.01 -27.44
N PRO A 50 -9.48 10.16 -27.11
CA PRO A 50 -10.37 10.28 -25.95
C PRO A 50 -11.63 9.41 -26.12
N PRO A 51 -12.21 8.89 -25.01
CA PRO A 51 -13.46 8.14 -25.06
C PRO A 51 -14.58 9.05 -25.61
N GLY A 52 -15.30 8.55 -26.63
CA GLY A 52 -16.37 9.30 -27.29
C GLY A 52 -17.55 9.62 -26.37
N PRO A 53 -18.35 10.66 -26.68
CA PRO A 53 -19.49 11.07 -25.86
C PRO A 53 -20.55 9.96 -25.77
N PRO A 54 -21.25 9.83 -24.63
CA PRO A 54 -22.31 8.84 -24.47
C PRO A 54 -23.50 9.17 -25.38
N THR A 55 -23.94 8.18 -26.16
CA THR A 55 -25.18 8.18 -26.96
C THR A 55 -26.40 7.85 -26.12
#